data_AF-A0A7X7RMB3-F1
#
_entry.id   AF-A0A7X7RMB3-F1
#
_cell.length_a   1.000
_cell.length_b   1.000
_cell.length_c   1.000
_cell.angle_alpha   90.00
_cell.angle_beta   90.00
_cell.angle_gamma   90.00
#
_symmetry.space_group_name_H-M   'P 1'
#
loop_
_entity.id
_entity.type
_entity.pdbx_description
1 polymer ?
#
loop_
_entity_poly.entity_id
_entity_poly.type
_entity_poly.pdbx_seq_one_letter_code
_entity_poly.pdbx_strand_id
1 'polypeptide(L)'
;WDEVPERLAKYQVGEAYRLPLWELVYHDCVVAQWYWGDYNNKLPKVWRKRDLFNALYGTPPMYLFDGAQWEAKKAQFAASYQVAAPVARATGYHEMTDHQILTPDRTVQRTVFANGVTVTVNFGERPYRMPDGSEIPALDVRSSGIDN
;
A
#
# COMPACT_ATOMS: atom_id res chain seq x y z
N TRP A 1 -16.03 16.79 -3.05
CA TRP A 1 -15.21 16.54 -4.25
C TRP A 1 -15.25 15.05 -4.50
N ASP A 2 -16.10 14.64 -5.44
CA ASP A 2 -16.28 13.21 -5.72
C ASP A 2 -15.39 12.75 -6.87
N GLU A 3 -14.79 13.63 -7.65
CA GLU A 3 -13.89 13.24 -8.75
C GLU A 3 -12.43 13.24 -8.32
N VAL A 4 -11.70 12.23 -8.79
CA VAL A 4 -10.26 12.11 -8.59
C VAL A 4 -9.57 12.94 -9.66
N PRO A 5 -8.80 13.98 -9.31
CA PRO A 5 -8.06 14.76 -10.30
C PRO A 5 -7.15 13.86 -11.13
N GLU A 6 -7.12 14.05 -12.45
CA GLU A 6 -6.37 13.18 -13.37
C GLU A 6 -4.88 13.06 -12.99
N ARG A 7 -4.25 14.19 -12.62
CA ARG A 7 -2.86 14.22 -12.16
C ARG A 7 -2.65 13.39 -10.89
N LEU A 8 -3.61 13.38 -9.98
CA LEU A 8 -3.56 12.58 -8.76
C LEU A 8 -3.66 11.09 -9.12
N ALA A 9 -4.65 10.72 -9.94
CA ALA A 9 -4.85 9.35 -10.39
C ALA A 9 -3.62 8.79 -11.11
N LYS A 10 -2.97 9.60 -11.96
CA LYS A 10 -1.81 9.21 -12.77
C LYS A 10 -0.50 9.20 -12.01
N TYR A 11 -0.19 10.25 -11.25
CA TYR A 11 1.15 10.43 -10.68
C TYR A 11 1.23 10.11 -9.19
N GLN A 12 0.17 10.36 -8.43
CA GLN A 12 0.20 10.13 -6.98
C GLN A 12 -0.18 8.71 -6.62
N VAL A 13 -1.15 8.12 -7.32
CA VAL A 13 -1.60 6.74 -7.07
C VAL A 13 -1.59 5.90 -8.34
N GLY A 14 -0.88 6.29 -9.39
CA GLY A 14 -0.72 5.46 -10.60
C GLY A 14 0.38 4.43 -10.42
N GLU A 15 0.00 3.17 -10.25
CA GLU A 15 0.85 1.98 -10.13
C GLU A 15 1.81 1.81 -11.30
N ALA A 16 1.39 2.18 -12.52
CA ALA A 16 2.26 2.15 -13.68
C ALA A 16 3.39 3.20 -13.64
N TYR A 17 3.25 4.23 -12.80
CA TYR A 17 4.23 5.33 -12.67
C TYR A 17 5.05 5.26 -11.39
N ARG A 18 4.49 4.74 -10.29
CA ARG A 18 5.17 4.74 -9.00
C ARG A 18 6.22 3.64 -8.88
N LEU A 19 7.35 4.02 -8.30
CA LEU A 19 8.44 3.14 -7.90
C LEU A 19 8.92 3.58 -6.50
N PRO A 20 9.24 2.65 -5.58
CA PRO A 20 9.67 2.98 -4.22
C PRO A 20 11.15 3.36 -4.14
N LEU A 21 11.61 4.29 -4.98
CA LEU A 21 13.04 4.65 -5.06
C LEU A 21 13.62 5.16 -3.74
N TRP A 22 12.80 5.86 -2.93
CA TRP A 22 13.19 6.29 -1.59
C TRP A 22 13.34 5.12 -0.63
N GLU A 23 12.34 4.24 -0.57
CA GLU A 23 12.34 3.10 0.36
C GLU A 23 13.47 2.11 0.03
N LEU A 24 13.76 1.89 -1.26
CA LEU A 24 14.88 1.05 -1.69
C LEU A 24 16.25 1.52 -1.18
N VAL A 25 16.37 2.76 -0.68
CA VAL A 25 17.63 3.31 -0.16
C VAL A 25 17.55 3.58 1.35
N TYR A 26 16.40 4.01 1.86
CA TYR A 26 16.27 4.57 3.21
C TYR A 26 15.15 3.97 4.06
N HIS A 27 14.54 2.83 3.66
CA HIS A 27 13.38 2.28 4.39
C HIS A 27 13.66 2.01 5.87
N ASP A 28 14.84 1.49 6.19
CA ASP A 28 15.30 1.18 7.54
C ASP A 28 15.98 2.37 8.25
N CYS A 29 16.08 3.52 7.58
CA CYS A 29 16.71 4.73 8.10
C CYS A 29 15.69 5.76 8.59
N VAL A 30 14.61 5.97 7.81
CA VAL A 30 13.60 7.00 8.08
C VAL A 30 12.21 6.52 7.68
N VAL A 31 11.26 6.59 8.62
CA VAL A 31 9.85 6.28 8.34
C VAL A 31 9.23 7.37 7.46
N ALA A 32 8.90 7.04 6.22
CA ALA A 32 8.16 7.90 5.31
C ALA A 32 6.64 7.80 5.53
N GLN A 33 5.93 8.92 5.35
CA GLN A 33 4.47 8.99 5.42
C GLN A 33 3.92 9.81 4.24
N TRP A 34 2.61 9.71 4.02
CA TRP A 34 1.91 10.62 3.13
C TRP A 34 2.06 12.08 3.60
N TYR A 35 2.04 13.02 2.65
CA TYR A 35 1.88 14.43 2.98
C TYR A 35 0.53 14.64 3.70
N TRP A 36 0.48 15.53 4.70
CA TRP A 36 -0.74 15.79 5.48
C TRP A 36 -1.91 16.34 4.62
N GLY A 37 -1.67 16.83 3.40
CA GLY A 37 -2.73 17.17 2.45
C GLY A 37 -3.34 15.96 1.73
N ASP A 38 -2.69 14.79 1.82
CA ASP A 38 -2.90 13.59 1.02
C ASP A 38 -2.98 12.29 1.86
N TYR A 39 -3.33 12.39 3.14
CA TYR A 39 -3.58 11.24 4.01
C TYR A 39 -4.64 10.28 3.44
N ASN A 40 -4.62 9.00 3.86
CA ASN A 40 -5.37 7.90 3.24
C ASN A 40 -6.86 8.23 3.02
N ASN A 41 -7.52 8.80 4.04
CA ASN A 41 -8.95 9.09 3.99
C ASN A 41 -9.34 10.46 3.38
N LYS A 42 -8.39 11.25 2.87
CA LYS A 42 -8.68 12.58 2.28
C LYS A 42 -9.62 12.49 1.09
N LEU A 43 -9.35 11.54 0.20
CA LEU A 43 -10.14 11.30 -1.00
C LEU A 43 -10.60 9.83 -1.01
N PRO A 44 -11.81 9.53 -0.53
CA PRO A 44 -12.27 8.16 -0.32
C PRO A 44 -12.16 7.23 -1.55
N LYS A 45 -12.29 7.78 -2.77
CA LYS A 45 -12.17 7.00 -4.02
C LYS A 45 -10.78 6.38 -4.26
N VAL A 46 -9.72 6.94 -3.66
CA VAL A 46 -8.35 6.41 -3.79
C VAL A 46 -7.81 5.85 -2.49
N TRP A 47 -8.62 5.81 -1.43
CA TRP A 47 -8.20 5.38 -0.09
C TRP A 47 -7.61 3.97 -0.14
N ARG A 48 -8.35 3.00 -0.70
CA ARG A 48 -7.86 1.62 -0.85
C ARG A 48 -6.52 1.55 -1.57
N LYS A 49 -6.33 2.36 -2.62
CA LYS A 49 -5.08 2.38 -3.39
C LYS A 49 -3.91 2.93 -2.57
N ARG A 50 -4.15 3.95 -1.73
CA ARG A 50 -3.16 4.45 -0.77
C ARG A 50 -2.79 3.39 0.25
N ASP A 51 -3.76 2.64 0.78
CA ASP A 51 -3.51 1.52 1.70
C ASP A 51 -2.63 0.44 1.08
N LEU A 52 -2.91 0.10 -0.18
CA LEU A 52 -2.13 -0.87 -0.94
C LEU A 52 -0.70 -0.38 -1.22
N PHE A 53 -0.49 0.91 -1.51
CA PHE A 53 0.86 1.48 -1.60
C PHE A 53 1.56 1.50 -0.25
N ASN A 54 0.85 1.80 0.84
CA ASN A 54 1.42 1.74 2.18
C ASN A 54 1.88 0.31 2.51
N ALA A 55 1.05 -0.70 2.24
CA ALA A 55 1.42 -2.10 2.41
C ALA A 55 2.60 -2.49 1.51
N LEU A 56 2.55 -2.19 0.20
CA LEU A 56 3.64 -2.51 -0.73
C LEU A 56 4.97 -1.88 -0.28
N TYR A 57 4.93 -0.66 0.25
CA TYR A 57 6.14 0.09 0.60
C TYR A 57 6.54 -0.07 2.07
N GLY A 58 5.82 -0.86 2.86
CA GLY A 58 6.10 -1.04 4.29
C GLY A 58 5.91 0.24 5.12
N THR A 59 5.12 1.21 4.64
CA THR A 59 4.95 2.51 5.31
C THR A 59 3.64 2.56 6.10
N PRO A 60 3.59 3.27 7.25
CA PRO A 60 2.37 3.37 8.03
C PRO A 60 1.32 4.25 7.34
N PRO A 61 0.01 3.94 7.49
CA PRO A 61 -1.04 4.80 6.98
C PRO A 61 -1.15 6.09 7.80
N MET A 62 -1.64 7.16 7.16
CA MET A 62 -1.94 8.44 7.81
C MET A 62 -3.44 8.71 7.74
N TYR A 63 -4.03 9.12 8.86
CA TYR A 63 -5.45 9.49 8.94
C TYR A 63 -5.62 10.86 9.55
N LEU A 64 -6.62 11.59 9.07
CA LEU A 64 -7.08 12.82 9.67
C LEU A 64 -8.61 12.82 9.67
N PHE A 65 -9.20 12.89 10.85
CA PHE A 65 -10.65 12.84 11.03
C PHE A 65 -11.08 13.57 12.31
N ASP A 66 -12.34 13.97 12.36
CA ASP A 66 -13.02 14.42 13.57
C ASP A 66 -13.89 13.29 14.17
N GLY A 67 -14.51 13.58 15.32
CA GLY A 67 -15.35 12.59 16.01
C GLY A 67 -16.54 12.11 15.17
N ALA A 68 -17.16 12.97 14.36
CA ALA A 68 -18.31 12.59 13.53
C ALA A 68 -17.88 11.65 12.39
N GLN A 69 -16.74 11.93 11.76
CA GLN A 69 -16.15 11.08 10.73
C GLN A 69 -15.71 9.73 11.29
N TRP A 70 -15.16 9.70 12.50
CA TRP A 70 -14.79 8.47 13.19
C TRP A 70 -16.02 7.57 13.39
N GLU A 71 -17.08 8.08 14.00
CA GLU A 71 -18.30 7.30 14.24
C GLU A 71 -18.94 6.80 12.93
N ALA A 72 -18.94 7.63 11.88
CA ALA A 72 -19.51 7.26 10.59
C ALA A 72 -18.68 6.22 9.81
N LYS A 73 -17.35 6.17 9.99
CA LYS A 73 -16.44 5.38 9.13
C LYS A 73 -15.48 4.47 9.88
N LYS A 74 -15.72 4.20 11.17
CA LYS A 74 -14.87 3.37 12.04
C LYS A 74 -14.45 2.05 11.39
N ALA A 75 -15.40 1.33 10.77
CA ALA A 75 -15.11 0.06 10.09
C ALA A 75 -14.16 0.24 8.90
N GLN A 76 -14.29 1.32 8.13
CA GLN A 76 -13.40 1.61 7.01
C GLN A 76 -11.99 1.98 7.50
N PHE A 77 -11.87 2.77 8.58
CA PHE A 77 -10.58 3.05 9.21
C PHE A 77 -9.90 1.78 9.71
N ALA A 78 -10.65 0.89 10.38
CA ALA A 78 -10.13 -0.38 10.83
C ALA A 78 -9.66 -1.26 9.65
N ALA A 79 -10.47 -1.38 8.59
CA ALA A 79 -10.11 -2.13 7.39
C ALA A 79 -8.84 -1.57 6.73
N SER A 80 -8.75 -0.25 6.57
CA SER A 80 -7.57 0.44 6.05
C SER A 80 -6.32 0.19 6.90
N TYR A 81 -6.46 0.26 8.23
CA TYR A 81 -5.39 -0.04 9.18
C TYR A 81 -4.86 -1.47 9.02
N GLN A 82 -5.76 -2.45 8.91
CA GLN A 82 -5.38 -3.88 8.79
C GLN A 82 -4.62 -4.20 7.50
N VAL A 83 -4.66 -3.32 6.50
CA VAL A 83 -3.98 -3.54 5.22
C VAL A 83 -2.53 -3.11 5.29
N ALA A 84 -2.27 -1.93 5.87
CA ALA A 84 -0.95 -1.32 5.86
C ALA A 84 -0.16 -1.54 7.14
N ALA A 85 -0.82 -1.43 8.30
CA ALA A 85 -0.13 -1.39 9.59
C ALA A 85 0.60 -2.69 9.98
N PRO A 86 0.07 -3.90 9.69
CA PRO A 86 0.80 -5.14 9.97
C PRO A 86 2.14 -5.21 9.23
N VAL A 87 2.16 -4.83 7.95
CA VAL A 87 3.40 -4.77 7.16
C VAL A 87 4.35 -3.73 7.74
N ALA A 88 3.88 -2.48 7.93
CA ALA A 88 4.75 -1.42 8.44
C ALA A 88 5.37 -1.77 9.81
N ARG A 89 4.62 -2.44 10.68
CA ARG A 89 5.14 -2.95 11.96
C ARG A 89 6.21 -4.01 11.77
N ALA A 90 6.02 -4.93 10.83
CA ALA A 90 6.94 -6.03 10.57
C ALA A 90 8.20 -5.58 9.84
N THR A 91 8.14 -4.54 9.00
CA THR A 91 9.24 -4.17 8.08
C THR A 91 9.95 -2.88 8.42
N GLY A 92 9.39 -2.01 9.27
CA GLY A 92 9.85 -0.62 9.43
C GLY A 92 11.28 -0.40 9.96
N TYR A 93 11.99 -1.47 10.35
CA TYR A 93 13.41 -1.44 10.75
C TYR A 93 14.30 -2.33 9.86
N HIS A 94 13.79 -2.80 8.74
CA HIS A 94 14.47 -3.75 7.87
C HIS A 94 14.55 -3.21 6.45
N GLU A 95 15.74 -3.20 5.86
CA GLU A 95 15.95 -2.71 4.48
C GLU A 95 14.93 -3.30 3.49
N MET A 96 14.41 -2.47 2.58
CA MET A 96 13.70 -2.95 1.40
C MET A 96 14.73 -3.37 0.35
N THR A 97 14.97 -4.66 0.24
CA THR A 97 16.06 -5.20 -0.59
C THR A 97 15.68 -5.38 -2.06
N ASP A 98 14.38 -5.41 -2.38
CA ASP A 98 13.94 -5.62 -3.77
C ASP A 98 12.54 -5.02 -4.04
N HIS A 99 12.32 -4.59 -5.28
CA HIS A 99 11.02 -4.21 -5.84
C HIS A 99 10.88 -4.79 -7.26
N GLN A 100 9.79 -5.52 -7.48
CA GLN A 100 9.55 -6.24 -8.72
C GLN A 100 8.19 -5.84 -9.30
N ILE A 101 8.15 -5.73 -10.63
CA ILE A 101 6.91 -5.66 -11.40
C ILE A 101 6.66 -7.06 -11.97
N LEU A 102 5.52 -7.67 -11.62
CA LEU A 102 5.23 -9.07 -11.95
C LEU A 102 4.36 -9.23 -13.20
N THR A 103 3.70 -8.16 -13.65
CA THR A 103 2.85 -8.17 -14.85
C THR A 103 3.25 -7.08 -15.84
N PRO A 104 3.10 -7.30 -17.17
CA PRO A 104 3.48 -6.31 -18.19
C PRO A 104 2.75 -4.96 -18.08
N ASP A 105 1.49 -4.98 -17.61
CA ASP A 105 0.66 -3.80 -17.35
C ASP A 105 1.03 -3.08 -16.04
N ARG A 106 2.01 -3.63 -15.28
CA ARG A 106 2.56 -3.11 -14.03
C ARG A 106 1.58 -3.06 -12.86
N THR A 107 0.43 -3.73 -13.00
CA THR A 107 -0.63 -3.73 -11.98
C THR A 107 -0.34 -4.66 -10.82
N VAL A 108 0.53 -5.66 -11.01
CA VAL A 108 0.99 -6.52 -9.92
C VAL A 108 2.45 -6.22 -9.60
N GLN A 109 2.70 -5.88 -8.34
CA GLN A 109 4.01 -5.48 -7.84
C GLN A 109 4.35 -6.21 -6.55
N ARG A 110 5.64 -6.42 -6.31
CA ARG A 110 6.15 -7.07 -5.11
C ARG A 110 7.31 -6.29 -4.52
N THR A 111 7.39 -6.29 -3.20
CA THR A 111 8.58 -5.88 -2.44
C THR A 111 9.07 -7.00 -1.54
N VAL A 112 10.37 -7.01 -1.27
CA VAL A 112 11.03 -7.92 -0.35
C VAL A 112 11.84 -7.11 0.64
N PHE A 113 11.80 -7.50 1.91
CA PHE A 113 12.52 -6.87 3.00
C PHE A 113 13.57 -7.81 3.59
N ALA A 114 14.62 -7.26 4.20
CA ALA A 114 15.77 -8.02 4.69
C ALA A 114 15.44 -9.09 5.75
N ASN A 115 14.31 -8.96 6.46
CA ASN A 115 13.83 -9.96 7.41
C ASN A 115 13.03 -11.10 6.76
N GLY A 116 12.98 -11.17 5.43
CA GLY A 116 12.27 -12.20 4.67
C GLY A 116 10.79 -11.90 4.44
N VAL A 117 10.26 -10.78 4.95
CA VAL A 117 8.89 -10.36 4.62
C VAL A 117 8.80 -10.05 3.12
N THR A 118 7.76 -10.58 2.49
CA THR A 118 7.44 -10.29 1.09
C THR A 118 6.02 -9.78 1.00
N VAL A 119 5.80 -8.71 0.25
CA VAL A 119 4.47 -8.12 0.03
C VAL A 119 4.21 -8.09 -1.46
N THR A 120 3.14 -8.74 -1.91
CA THR A 120 2.66 -8.67 -3.29
C THR A 120 1.31 -7.99 -3.33
N VAL A 121 1.19 -6.95 -4.13
CA VAL A 121 -0.04 -6.18 -4.33
C VAL A 121 -0.54 -6.35 -5.75
N ASN A 122 -1.85 -6.57 -5.88
CA ASN A 122 -2.57 -6.53 -7.14
C ASN A 122 -3.42 -5.25 -7.19
N PHE A 123 -2.97 -4.25 -7.95
CA PHE A 123 -3.73 -3.03 -8.23
C PHE A 123 -4.72 -3.20 -9.39
N GLY A 124 -4.68 -4.33 -10.10
CA GLY A 124 -5.48 -4.60 -11.28
C GLY A 124 -6.94 -4.90 -10.96
N GLU A 125 -7.74 -5.02 -12.02
CA GLU A 125 -9.19 -5.26 -11.95
C GLU A 125 -9.56 -6.75 -11.93
N ARG A 126 -8.58 -7.64 -12.06
CA ARG A 126 -8.78 -9.10 -12.10
C ARG A 126 -7.90 -9.79 -11.08
N PRO A 127 -8.32 -10.96 -10.54
CA PRO A 127 -7.46 -11.75 -9.67
C PRO A 127 -6.13 -12.11 -10.36
N TYR A 128 -5.05 -12.08 -9.59
CA TYR A 128 -3.72 -12.51 -10.02
C TYR A 128 -3.38 -13.85 -9.38
N ARG A 129 -3.02 -14.84 -10.20
CA ARG A 129 -2.60 -16.16 -9.74
C ARG A 129 -1.09 -16.19 -9.55
N MET A 130 -0.65 -16.52 -8.35
CA MET A 130 0.74 -16.66 -7.97
C MET A 130 1.32 -18.01 -8.42
N PRO A 131 2.67 -18.13 -8.56
CA PRO A 131 3.32 -19.39 -8.92
C PRO A 131 3.04 -20.55 -7.97
N ASP A 132 2.75 -20.28 -6.69
CA ASP A 132 2.38 -21.28 -5.68
C ASP A 132 0.91 -21.75 -5.79
N GLY A 133 0.17 -21.26 -6.79
CA GLY A 133 -1.22 -21.58 -7.03
C GLY A 133 -2.23 -20.75 -6.23
N SER A 134 -1.77 -19.91 -5.29
CA SER A 134 -2.63 -18.98 -4.57
C SER A 134 -3.08 -17.82 -5.46
N GLU A 135 -4.16 -17.14 -5.07
CA GLU A 135 -4.69 -15.98 -5.81
C GLU A 135 -4.72 -14.74 -4.92
N ILE A 136 -4.41 -13.59 -5.53
CA ILE A 136 -4.59 -12.26 -4.94
C ILE A 136 -5.76 -11.60 -5.69
N PRO A 137 -6.90 -11.35 -5.03
CA PRO A 137 -8.03 -10.66 -5.64
C PRO A 137 -7.65 -9.30 -6.24
N ALA A 138 -8.53 -8.76 -7.08
CA ALA A 138 -8.41 -7.41 -7.60
C ALA A 138 -8.37 -6.39 -6.44
N LEU A 139 -7.51 -5.38 -6.53
CA LEU A 139 -7.29 -4.37 -5.49
C LEU A 139 -7.02 -4.98 -4.10
N ASP A 140 -6.13 -5.96 -4.05
CA ASP A 140 -5.78 -6.67 -2.82
C ASP A 140 -4.28 -6.90 -2.64
N VAL A 141 -3.91 -7.32 -1.43
CA VAL A 141 -2.53 -7.54 -1.00
C VAL A 141 -2.39 -8.92 -0.36
N ARG A 142 -1.23 -9.54 -0.59
CA ARG A 142 -0.79 -10.72 0.14
C ARG A 142 0.61 -10.48 0.68
N SER A 143 0.77 -10.66 1.99
CA SER A 143 2.07 -10.64 2.66
C SER A 143 2.42 -12.02 3.20
N SER A 144 3.70 -12.39 3.14
CA SER A 144 4.25 -13.60 3.75
C SER A 144 5.41 -13.23 4.68
N GLY A 145 5.67 -14.06 5.70
CA GLY A 145 6.72 -13.80 6.68
C GLY A 145 6.32 -12.82 7.80
N ILE A 146 5.03 -12.50 7.92
CA ILE A 146 4.47 -11.71 9.01
C ILE A 146 3.72 -12.68 9.93
N ASP A 147 4.15 -12.79 11.18
CA ASP A 147 3.43 -13.56 12.20
C ASP A 147 2.10 -12.85 12.54
N ASN A 148 1.01 -13.61 12.58
CA ASN A 148 -0.33 -13.12 12.94
C ASN A 148 -0.46 -12.89 14.45
#